data_AF-A0A2V5JY05-F1
#
_entry.id   AF-A0A2V5JY05-F1
#
_cell.length_a   1.000
_cell.length_b   1.000
_cell.length_c   1.000
_cell.angle_alpha   90.00
_cell.angle_beta   90.00
_cell.angle_gamma   90.00
#
_symmetry.space_group_name_H-M   'P 1'
#
loop_
_entity.id
_entity.type
_entity.pdbx_description
1 polymer ?
#
loop_
_entity_poly.entity_id
_entity_poly.type
_entity_poly.pdbx_seq_one_letter_code
_entity_poly.pdbx_strand_id
1 'polypeptide(L)' 'FGEWGELMGDPVLATAVLDRLLHHSHVVNIRGNSYRLKEKLNTGIYSTPGTQVGQNYPGASGSN' A
#
# COMPACT_ATOMS: atom_id res chain seq x y z
N PHE A 1 -7.22 11.91 6.47
CA PHE A 1 -8.22 11.61 7.51
C PHE A 1 -9.68 11.76 7.03
N GLY A 2 -9.96 12.42 5.90
CA GLY A 2 -11.34 12.63 5.42
C GLY A 2 -12.14 11.36 5.10
N GLU A 3 -11.49 10.29 4.63
CA GLU A 3 -12.14 9.00 4.32
C GLU A 3 -12.81 8.34 5.54
N TRP A 4 -12.40 8.69 6.77
CA TRP A 4 -13.04 8.19 7.98
C TRP A 4 -14.45 8.76 8.19
N GLY A 5 -14.71 9.97 7.71
CA GLY A 5 -16.06 10.54 7.73
C GLY A 5 -17.03 9.77 6.83
N GLU A 6 -16.55 9.33 5.67
CA GLU A 6 -17.32 8.49 4.75
C GLU A 6 -17.51 7.07 5.29
N LEU A 7 -16.46 6.48 5.88
CA LEU A 7 -16.52 5.15 6.51
C LEU A 7 -17.51 5.09 7.68
N MET A 8 -17.57 6.16 8.49
CA MET A 8 -18.39 6.22 9.69
C MET A 8 -19.77 6.86 9.44
N GLY A 9 -20.00 7.45 8.26
CA GLY A 9 -21.26 8.11 7.88
C GLY A 9 -21.54 9.44 8.59
N ASP A 10 -20.74 9.82 9.58
CA ASP A 10 -20.81 11.09 10.29
C ASP A 10 -19.39 11.68 10.51
N PRO A 11 -19.08 12.84 9.90
CA PRO A 11 -17.78 13.48 10.07
C PRO A 11 -17.50 13.96 11.50
N VAL A 12 -18.52 14.30 12.29
CA VAL A 12 -18.36 14.76 13.68
C VAL A 12 -17.95 13.60 14.58
N LEU A 13 -18.64 12.46 14.45
CA LEU A 13 -18.27 11.23 15.15
C LEU A 13 -16.88 10.74 14.75
N ALA A 14 -16.58 10.73 13.45
CA ALA A 14 -15.26 10.31 12.95
C ALA A 14 -14.13 11.14 13.58
N THR A 15 -14.31 12.46 13.66
CA THR A 15 -13.32 13.37 14.27
C THR A 15 -13.17 13.09 15.77
N ALA A 16 -14.27 12.87 16.49
CA ALA A 16 -14.24 12.60 17.93
C ALA A 16 -13.60 11.23 18.28
N VAL A 17 -13.71 10.24 17.40
CA VAL A 17 -13.03 8.94 17.56
C VAL A 17 -11.55 9.06 17.20
N LEU A 18 -11.23 9.75 16.10
CA LEU A 18 -9.85 10.00 15.70
C LEU A 18 -9.08 10.78 16.76
N ASP A 19 -9.68 11.79 17.38
CA ASP A 19 -9.10 12.55 18.50
C ASP A 19 -8.67 11.62 19.64
N ARG A 20 -9.56 10.71 20.07
CA ARG A 20 -9.27 9.73 21.12
C ARG A 20 -8.18 8.73 20.74
N LEU A 21 -8.19 8.23 19.50
CA LEU A 21 -7.20 7.26 19.01
C LEU A 21 -5.81 7.90 18.82
N LEU A 22 -5.76 9.16 18.38
CA LEU A 22 -4.51 9.88 18.12
C LEU A 22 -3.88 10.47 19.39
N HIS A 23 -4.64 10.66 20.47
CA HIS A 23 -4.13 11.24 21.72
C HIS A 23 -2.93 10.47 22.33
N HIS A 24 -2.92 9.14 22.23
CA HIS A 24 -1.86 8.30 22.79
C HIS A 24 -1.28 7.28 21.80
N SER A 25 -1.37 7.55 20.49
CA SER A 25 -0.81 6.66 19.47
C SER A 25 0.35 7.28 18.72
N HIS A 26 1.17 6.40 18.15
CA HIS A 26 2.24 6.78 17.24
C HIS A 26 1.84 6.42 15.81
N VAL A 27 1.70 7.43 14.95
CA VAL A 27 1.30 7.22 13.55
C VAL A 27 2.51 6.78 12.72
N VAL A 28 2.44 5.59 12.14
CA VAL A 28 3.45 5.09 11.20
C VAL A 28 2.85 5.05 9.80
N ASN A 29 3.36 5.90 8.91
CA ASN A 29 2.93 5.90 7.52
C ASN A 29 3.67 4.82 6.73
N ILE A 30 3.00 3.72 6.44
CA ILE A 30 3.58 2.61 5.69
C ILE A 30 3.45 2.91 4.20
N ARG A 31 4.57 2.80 3.48
CA ARG A 31 4.67 2.97 2.04
C ARG A 31 5.41 1.80 1.42
N GLY A 32 5.13 1.52 0.16
CA GLY A 32 5.76 0.44 -0.60
C GLY A 32 4.83 -0.73 -0.87
N ASN A 33 5.35 -1.70 -1.62
CA ASN A 33 4.56 -2.81 -2.12
C ASN A 33 4.31 -3.85 -1.03
N SER A 34 3.16 -4.51 -1.11
CA SER A 34 2.80 -5.61 -0.21
C SER A 34 3.88 -6.69 -0.20
N TYR A 35 4.40 -7.04 0.98
CA TYR A 35 5.40 -8.10 1.13
C TYR A 35 4.93 -9.45 0.53
N ARG A 36 3.64 -9.76 0.68
CA ARG A 36 3.00 -10.95 0.07
C ARG A 36 3.13 -11.00 -1.45
N LEU A 37 3.29 -9.85 -2.09
CA LEU A 37 3.44 -9.76 -3.54
C LEU A 37 4.88 -10.04 -3.98
N LYS A 38 5.88 -10.01 -3.08
CA LYS A 38 7.30 -10.17 -3.40
C LYS A 38 7.61 -11.39 -4.27
N GLU A 39 7.01 -12.54 -3.96
CA GLU A 39 7.21 -13.78 -4.73
C GLU A 39 6.45 -13.75 -6.07
N LYS A 40 5.29 -13.09 -6.11
CA LYS A 40 4.45 -12.98 -7.31
C LYS A 40 4.92 -11.89 -8.29
N LEU A 41 5.75 -10.95 -7.83
CA LEU A 41 6.49 -10.03 -8.71
C LEU A 41 7.59 -10.79 -9.48
N ASN A 42 8.20 -11.80 -8.85
CA ASN A 42 9.23 -12.64 -9.48
C ASN A 42 8.67 -13.54 -10.59
N THR A 43 7.39 -13.91 -10.51
CA THR A 43 6.70 -14.66 -11.57
C THR A 43 6.23 -13.77 -12.73
N GLY A 44 6.48 -12.46 -12.69
CA GLY A 44 6.18 -11.52 -13.78
C GLY A 44 4.69 -11.23 -14.00
N ILE A 45 3.80 -11.86 -13.22
CA ILE A 45 2.34 -11.74 -13.39
C ILE A 45 1.78 -10.50 -12.69
N TYR A 46 2.45 -10.02 -11.64
CA TYR A 46 2.04 -8.82 -10.92
C TYR A 46 3.01 -7.67 -11.24
N SER A 47 2.53 -6.68 -11.99
CA SER A 47 3.22 -5.41 -12.16
C SER A 47 2.68 -4.45 -11.12
N THR A 48 3.50 -4.04 -10.15
CA THR A 48 3.04 -3.01 -9.21
C THR A 48 2.91 -1.68 -9.95
N PRO A 49 1.76 -0.99 -9.91
CA PRO A 49 1.60 0.31 -10.56
C PRO A 49 2.52 1.33 -9.86
N GLY A 50 3.70 1.56 -10.44
CA GLY A 50 4.72 2.46 -9.89
C GLY A 50 6.13 1.86 -9.82
N THR A 51 6.30 0.54 -9.96
CA THR A 51 7.62 -0.07 -10.11
C THR A 51 7.83 -0.37 -11.59
N GLN A 52 8.35 0.60 -12.34
CA GLN A 52 8.92 0.30 -13.66
C GLN A 52 10.16 -0.55 -13.42
N VAL A 53 9.99 -1.87 -13.55
CA VAL A 53 11.08 -2.82 -13.58
C VAL A 53 11.92 -2.52 -14.82
N GLY A 54 12.91 -1.65 -14.66
CA GLY A 54 13.90 -1.32 -15.67
C GLY A 54 14.88 -2.48 -15.82
N GLN A 55 14.74 -3.22 -16.92
CA GLN A 55 15.85 -3.56 -17.84
C GLN A 55 17.15 -4.19 -17.28
N ASN A 56 17.17 -4.81 -16.10
CA ASN A 56 18.39 -5.45 -15.57
C ASN A 56 18.13 -6.80 -14.85
N TYR A 57 17.40 -7.71 -15.51
CA TYR A 57 17.43 -9.12 -15.14
C TYR A 57 18.33 -9.87 -16.13
N PRO A 58 19.59 -10.18 -15.76
CA PRO A 58 20.46 -11.03 -16.56
C PRO A 58 19.96 -12.47 -16.40
N GLY A 59 18.98 -12.86 -17.21
CA GLY A 59 18.37 -14.20 -17.11
C GLY A 59 17.21 -14.48 -18.05
N ALA A 60 16.62 -13.47 -18.70
CA ALA A 60 15.62 -13.69 -19.74
C ALA A 60 16.31 -14.06 -21.07
N SER A 61 16.96 -15.24 -21.09
CA SER A 61 17.41 -15.92 -22.30
C SER A 61 16.64 -17.24 -22.41
N GLY A 62 16.00 -17.44 -23.57
CA GLY A 62 15.26 -18.64 -23.96
C GLY A 62 13.75 -18.43 -23.88
N SER A 63 12.96 -18.62 -24.92
CA SER A 63 13.17 -19.13 -26.28
C SER A 63 11.91 -18.77 -27.09
N ASN A 64 12.03 -18.80 -28.42
CA ASN A 64 10.98 -18.49 -29.42
C ASN A 64 9.57 -18.98 -29.09
#